data_AF-A0AB39UUM9-F1
#
_entry.id   AF-A0AB39UUM9-F1
#
_cell.length_a   1.000
_cell.length_b   1.000
_cell.length_c   1.000
_cell.angle_alpha   90.00
_cell.angle_beta   90.00
_cell.angle_gamma   90.00
#
_symmetry.space_group_name_H-M   'P 1'
#
loop_
_entity.id
_entity.type
_entity.pdbx_description
1 polymer ?
#
loop_
_entity_poly.entity_id
_entity_poly.type
_entity_poly.pdbx_seq_one_letter_code
_entity_poly.pdbx_strand_id
1 'polypeptide(L)'
;MTRDADLNLAVETIRGGGVLAYPTEAVWGLGCDPLNEQAVQRILALKSRPQEKGVILISGQVAHFEPLLAPLPEATRQTILDSWPAAVTWIVPDTTLPVWIRGAHASVAIRVTPHPLVAALTARLGHAIVSTSCNPSDLPEARTLAQARAYFGDRVDAYLPGETLGLDRPSRIMDSVSGRTLR
;
A
#
# COMPACT_ATOMS: atom_id res chain seq x y z
N MET A 1 -12.19 13.53 13.06
CA MET A 1 -12.55 13.64 11.63
C MET A 1 -11.36 14.25 10.90
N THR A 2 -10.84 13.59 9.86
CA THR A 2 -9.77 14.13 9.00
C THR A 2 -10.35 15.26 8.15
N ARG A 3 -9.63 16.38 8.01
CA ARG A 3 -10.13 17.53 7.26
C ARG A 3 -9.87 17.32 5.78
N ASP A 4 -10.75 17.86 4.93
CA ASP A 4 -10.58 17.79 3.48
C ASP A 4 -9.23 18.37 3.01
N ALA A 5 -8.75 19.42 3.68
CA ALA A 5 -7.43 19.99 3.47
C ALA A 5 -6.28 18.99 3.72
N ASP A 6 -6.39 18.12 4.73
CA ASP A 6 -5.36 17.12 5.01
C ASP A 6 -5.32 16.06 3.90
N LEU A 7 -6.48 15.70 3.34
CA LEU A 7 -6.59 14.78 2.21
C LEU A 7 -6.07 15.41 0.91
N ASN A 8 -6.35 16.69 0.66
CA ASN A 8 -5.81 17.41 -0.50
C ASN A 8 -4.29 17.52 -0.43
N LEU A 9 -3.73 17.84 0.74
CA LEU A 9 -2.28 17.83 0.95
C LEU A 9 -1.67 16.45 0.67
N ALA A 10 -2.34 15.37 1.10
CA ALA A 10 -1.89 14.01 0.84
C ALA A 10 -1.88 13.67 -0.67
N VAL A 11 -2.92 14.10 -1.40
CA VAL A 11 -2.99 13.95 -2.87
C VAL A 11 -1.88 14.73 -3.55
N GLU A 12 -1.68 15.99 -3.18
CA GLU A 12 -0.63 16.86 -3.72
C GLU A 12 0.76 16.32 -3.43
N THR A 13 0.97 15.79 -2.22
CA THR A 13 2.24 15.15 -1.83
C THR A 13 2.57 13.99 -2.75
N ILE A 14 1.63 13.07 -2.99
CA ILE A 14 1.86 11.91 -3.85
C ILE A 14 2.08 12.34 -5.31
N ARG A 15 1.26 13.26 -5.83
CA ARG A 15 1.43 13.81 -7.19
C ARG A 15 2.75 14.55 -7.38
N GLY A 16 3.25 15.18 -6.33
CA GLY A 16 4.55 15.85 -6.29
C GLY A 16 5.74 14.89 -6.16
N GLY A 17 5.52 13.57 -6.11
CA GLY A 17 6.58 12.58 -5.94
C GLY A 17 7.06 12.41 -4.50
N GLY A 18 6.27 12.87 -3.53
CA GLY A 18 6.57 12.75 -2.11
C GLY A 18 6.18 11.40 -1.49
N VAL A 19 6.66 11.18 -0.27
CA VAL A 19 6.34 10.06 0.61
C VAL A 19 5.34 10.50 1.66
N LEU A 20 4.21 9.79 1.72
CA LEU A 20 3.11 10.00 2.65
C LEU A 20 3.09 8.92 3.73
N ALA A 21 2.96 9.31 4.99
CA ALA A 21 2.59 8.40 6.07
C ALA A 21 1.07 8.46 6.32
N TYR A 22 0.39 7.31 6.41
CA TYR A 22 -1.07 7.25 6.53
C TYR A 22 -1.55 6.01 7.30
N PRO A 23 -2.70 6.05 7.98
CA PRO A 23 -3.25 4.88 8.66
C PRO A 23 -3.87 3.88 7.66
N THR A 24 -3.77 2.59 7.99
CA THR A 24 -4.55 1.51 7.37
C THR A 24 -5.33 0.74 8.44
N GLU A 25 -5.81 -0.46 8.14
CA GLU A 25 -6.67 -1.25 9.02
C GLU A 25 -6.03 -1.59 10.37
N ALA A 26 -4.74 -1.96 10.39
CA ALA A 26 -4.05 -2.47 11.59
C ALA A 26 -2.87 -1.59 12.03
N VAL A 27 -2.20 -0.97 11.06
CA VAL A 27 -0.94 -0.25 11.24
C VAL A 27 -0.92 0.96 10.30
N TRP A 28 0.03 1.85 10.51
CA TRP A 28 0.35 2.92 9.57
C TRP A 28 1.23 2.39 8.44
N GLY A 29 1.06 2.99 7.26
CA GLY A 29 1.86 2.73 6.09
C GLY A 29 2.68 3.95 5.65
N LEU A 30 3.73 3.69 4.89
CA LEU A 30 4.42 4.64 4.02
C LEU A 30 3.99 4.36 2.58
N GLY A 31 3.68 5.42 1.83
CA GLY A 31 3.24 5.30 0.45
C GLY A 31 3.67 6.45 -0.43
N CYS A 32 3.69 6.17 -1.72
CA CYS A 32 4.03 7.12 -2.79
C CYS A 32 3.41 6.63 -4.11
N ASP A 33 3.61 7.40 -5.17
CA ASP A 33 3.24 7.00 -6.53
C ASP A 33 4.10 5.80 -6.99
N PRO A 34 3.51 4.66 -7.40
CA PRO A 34 4.25 3.49 -7.86
C PRO A 34 5.06 3.72 -9.15
N LEU A 35 4.70 4.71 -9.96
CA LEU A 35 5.41 5.05 -11.19
C LEU A 35 6.53 6.07 -10.96
N ASN A 36 6.64 6.64 -9.77
CA ASN A 36 7.75 7.50 -9.39
C ASN A 36 8.87 6.68 -8.74
N GLU A 37 9.84 6.22 -9.56
CA GLU A 37 10.97 5.41 -9.09
C GLU A 37 11.72 6.06 -7.92
N GLN A 38 11.97 7.38 -7.97
CA GLN A 38 12.70 8.09 -6.92
C GLN A 38 11.97 8.03 -5.57
N ALA A 39 10.65 8.20 -5.59
CA ALA A 39 9.83 8.10 -4.39
C ALA A 39 9.84 6.67 -3.80
N VAL A 40 9.78 5.65 -4.66
CA VAL A 40 9.87 4.25 -4.25
C VAL A 40 11.24 3.95 -3.64
N GLN A 41 12.33 4.39 -4.28
CA GLN A 41 13.68 4.23 -3.75
C GLN A 41 13.86 4.93 -2.41
N ARG A 42 13.25 6.11 -2.22
CA ARG A 42 13.26 6.81 -0.93
C ARG A 42 12.54 5.99 0.15
N ILE A 43 11.38 5.38 -0.14
CA ILE A 43 10.71 4.47 0.79
C ILE A 43 11.61 3.28 1.14
N LEU A 44 12.25 2.66 0.14
CA LEU A 44 13.15 1.52 0.36
C LEU A 44 14.34 1.91 1.24
N ALA A 45 14.93 3.08 1.01
CA ALA A 45 16.03 3.62 1.80
C ALA A 45 15.61 3.93 3.25
N LEU A 46 14.45 4.58 3.45
CA LEU A 46 13.89 4.84 4.79
C LEU A 46 13.68 3.56 5.59
N LYS A 47 13.37 2.47 4.89
CA LYS A 47 13.12 1.16 5.47
C LYS A 47 14.33 0.23 5.44
N SER A 48 15.51 0.66 4.99
CA SER A 48 16.67 -0.23 4.75
C SER A 48 16.25 -1.55 4.09
N ARG A 49 15.32 -1.47 3.12
CA ARG A 49 14.64 -2.63 2.54
C ARG A 49 15.24 -2.94 1.17
N PRO A 50 15.67 -4.19 0.93
CA PRO A 50 16.13 -4.60 -0.40
C PRO A 50 14.99 -4.52 -1.42
N GLN A 51 15.26 -3.96 -2.59
CA GLN A 51 14.29 -3.80 -3.69
C GLN A 51 13.76 -5.16 -4.17
N GLU A 52 14.59 -6.20 -4.11
CA GLU A 52 14.29 -7.53 -4.63
C GLU A 52 13.05 -8.15 -3.97
N LYS A 53 12.69 -7.71 -2.75
CA LYS A 53 11.50 -8.16 -2.02
C LYS A 53 10.18 -7.61 -2.57
N GLY A 54 10.22 -6.61 -3.44
CA GLY A 54 9.05 -5.89 -3.92
C GLY A 54 8.27 -5.15 -2.82
N VAL A 55 7.20 -4.49 -3.25
CA VAL A 55 6.27 -3.71 -2.40
C VAL A 55 4.81 -4.10 -2.66
N ILE A 56 3.91 -3.65 -1.79
CA ILE A 56 2.46 -3.84 -1.95
C ILE A 56 1.89 -2.60 -2.64
N LEU A 57 0.99 -2.79 -3.61
CA LEU A 57 0.11 -1.74 -4.10
C LEU A 57 -1.23 -1.78 -3.36
N ILE A 58 -1.72 -0.64 -2.90
CA ILE A 58 -2.98 -0.53 -2.17
C ILE A 58 -3.91 0.48 -2.82
N SER A 59 -5.20 0.18 -2.81
CA SER A 59 -6.27 1.04 -3.31
C SER A 59 -7.55 0.82 -2.51
N GLY A 60 -8.47 1.77 -2.50
CA GLY A 60 -9.87 1.49 -2.11
C GLY A 60 -10.77 1.13 -3.29
N GLN A 61 -10.23 1.07 -4.50
CA GLN A 61 -10.97 0.80 -5.74
C GLN A 61 -10.41 -0.43 -6.43
N VAL A 62 -11.28 -1.41 -6.69
CA VAL A 62 -10.97 -2.61 -7.50
C VAL A 62 -10.54 -2.22 -8.91
N ALA A 63 -11.17 -1.19 -9.50
CA ALA A 63 -10.90 -0.73 -10.86
C ALA A 63 -9.42 -0.40 -11.12
N HIS A 64 -8.67 0.05 -10.10
CA HIS A 64 -7.24 0.33 -10.23
C HIS A 64 -6.36 -0.92 -10.44
N PHE A 65 -6.91 -2.11 -10.22
CA PHE A 65 -6.23 -3.39 -10.40
C PHE A 65 -6.79 -4.22 -11.55
N GLU A 66 -7.80 -3.74 -12.29
CA GLU A 66 -8.38 -4.49 -13.42
C GLU A 66 -7.35 -5.01 -14.42
N PRO A 67 -6.32 -4.24 -14.84
CA PRO A 67 -5.29 -4.75 -15.75
C PRO A 67 -4.51 -5.95 -15.21
N LEU A 68 -4.35 -6.04 -13.88
CA LEU A 68 -3.67 -7.14 -13.20
C LEU A 68 -4.60 -8.35 -12.96
N LEU A 69 -5.91 -8.11 -12.87
CA LEU A 69 -6.92 -9.14 -12.62
C LEU A 69 -7.45 -9.77 -13.91
N ALA A 70 -7.49 -9.00 -15.01
CA ALA A 70 -8.04 -9.44 -16.29
C ALA A 70 -7.37 -10.71 -16.87
N PRO A 71 -6.05 -10.93 -16.74
CA PRO A 71 -5.40 -12.14 -17.24
C PRO A 71 -5.62 -13.39 -16.38
N LEU A 72 -6.19 -13.26 -15.18
CA LEU A 72 -6.39 -14.39 -14.28
C LEU A 72 -7.56 -15.28 -14.71
N PRO A 73 -7.55 -16.58 -14.37
CA PRO A 73 -8.73 -17.43 -14.51
C PRO A 73 -9.94 -16.83 -13.78
N GLU A 74 -11.13 -16.95 -14.36
CA GLU A 74 -12.37 -16.37 -13.82
C GLU A 74 -12.58 -16.72 -12.34
N ALA A 75 -12.44 -17.99 -11.97
CA ALA A 75 -12.62 -18.46 -10.61
C ALA A 75 -11.63 -17.83 -9.62
N THR A 76 -10.37 -17.68 -10.04
CA THR A 76 -9.33 -16.99 -9.25
C THR A 76 -9.69 -15.52 -9.08
N ARG A 77 -10.08 -14.84 -10.17
CA ARG A 77 -10.50 -13.44 -10.12
C ARG A 77 -11.69 -13.25 -9.18
N GLN A 78 -12.72 -14.09 -9.27
CA GLN A 78 -13.89 -14.00 -8.41
C GLN A 78 -13.53 -14.22 -6.93
N THR A 79 -12.66 -15.19 -6.64
CA THR A 79 -12.15 -15.43 -5.27
C THR A 79 -11.46 -14.19 -4.69
N ILE A 80 -10.67 -13.50 -5.51
CA ILE A 80 -10.01 -12.25 -5.11
C ILE A 80 -11.05 -11.17 -4.84
N LEU A 81 -12.00 -10.97 -5.75
CA LEU A 81 -13.03 -9.95 -5.66
C LEU A 81 -13.92 -10.15 -4.42
N ASP A 82 -14.36 -11.38 -4.16
CA ASP A 82 -15.22 -11.72 -3.01
C ASP A 82 -14.51 -11.51 -1.67
N SER A 83 -13.18 -11.56 -1.67
CA SER A 83 -12.37 -11.33 -0.47
C SER A 83 -12.17 -9.84 -0.12
N TRP A 84 -12.53 -8.94 -1.04
CA TRP A 84 -12.29 -7.51 -0.94
C TRP A 84 -13.60 -6.71 -0.85
N PRO A 85 -13.60 -5.54 -0.17
CA PRO A 85 -12.48 -4.89 0.50
C PRO A 85 -12.17 -5.54 1.87
N ALA A 86 -10.89 -5.84 2.13
CA ALA A 86 -10.46 -6.40 3.42
C ALA A 86 -8.95 -6.20 3.64
N ALA A 87 -8.49 -6.50 4.86
CA ALA A 87 -7.07 -6.66 5.15
C ALA A 87 -6.52 -7.99 4.58
N VAL A 88 -6.69 -8.20 3.27
CA VAL A 88 -6.21 -9.35 2.51
C VAL A 88 -5.41 -8.82 1.33
N THR A 89 -4.17 -9.26 1.21
CA THR A 89 -3.26 -8.94 0.11
C THR A 89 -3.14 -10.18 -0.78
N TRP A 90 -3.29 -9.98 -2.09
CA TRP A 90 -3.12 -11.03 -3.08
C TRP A 90 -1.82 -10.82 -3.87
N ILE A 91 -1.03 -11.86 -4.00
CA ILE A 91 0.08 -11.92 -4.95
C ILE A 91 -0.49 -12.42 -6.27
N VAL A 92 -0.38 -11.62 -7.31
CA VAL A 92 -0.88 -11.92 -8.66
C VAL A 92 0.29 -11.92 -9.65
N PRO A 93 0.30 -12.82 -10.66
CA PRO A 93 1.29 -12.80 -11.72
C PRO A 93 1.34 -11.44 -12.43
N ASP A 94 2.55 -10.92 -12.61
CA ASP A 94 2.80 -9.71 -13.39
C ASP A 94 4.28 -9.64 -13.80
N THR A 95 4.52 -9.22 -15.04
CA THR A 95 5.86 -8.94 -15.57
C THR A 95 5.96 -7.54 -16.18
N THR A 96 4.86 -6.77 -16.16
CA THR A 96 4.75 -5.48 -16.84
C THR A 96 5.08 -4.31 -15.92
N LEU A 97 4.85 -4.44 -14.61
CA LEU A 97 5.21 -3.40 -13.67
C LEU A 97 6.72 -3.27 -13.53
N PRO A 98 7.20 -2.06 -13.19
CA PRO A 98 8.62 -1.82 -13.00
C PRO A 98 9.26 -2.72 -11.92
N VAL A 99 10.55 -3.00 -12.10
CA VAL A 99 11.33 -3.84 -11.17
C VAL A 99 11.42 -3.25 -9.76
N TRP A 100 11.27 -1.94 -9.59
CA TRP A 100 11.20 -1.31 -8.26
C TRP A 100 9.87 -1.59 -7.53
N ILE A 101 8.84 -2.05 -8.24
CA ILE A 101 7.56 -2.48 -7.66
C ILE A 101 7.54 -3.98 -7.39
N ARG A 102 7.78 -4.79 -8.44
CA ARG A 102 7.72 -6.26 -8.35
C ARG A 102 8.96 -6.91 -7.73
N GLY A 103 10.05 -6.17 -7.60
CA GLY A 103 11.33 -6.72 -7.15
C GLY A 103 11.87 -7.77 -8.12
N ALA A 104 12.41 -8.86 -7.58
CA ALA A 104 12.92 -9.99 -8.37
C ALA A 104 11.82 -10.96 -8.84
N HIS A 105 10.54 -10.64 -8.58
CA HIS A 105 9.42 -11.55 -8.80
C HIS A 105 8.76 -11.34 -10.16
N ALA A 106 8.15 -12.39 -10.68
CA ALA A 106 7.19 -12.35 -11.81
C ALA A 106 5.74 -12.21 -11.29
N SER A 107 5.59 -11.44 -10.21
CA SER A 107 4.31 -11.19 -9.54
C SER A 107 4.36 -9.89 -8.75
N VAL A 108 3.19 -9.35 -8.41
CA VAL A 108 3.02 -8.17 -7.59
C VAL A 108 1.99 -8.42 -6.49
N ALA A 109 2.21 -7.82 -5.32
CA ALA A 109 1.26 -7.86 -4.21
C ALA A 109 0.28 -6.69 -4.30
N ILE A 110 -1.02 -6.97 -4.34
CA ILE A 110 -2.09 -5.96 -4.44
C ILE A 110 -3.11 -6.12 -3.31
N ARG A 111 -3.74 -5.02 -2.91
CA ARG A 111 -4.76 -5.01 -1.85
C ARG A 111 -5.82 -3.95 -2.09
N VAL A 112 -7.09 -4.34 -1.98
CA VAL A 112 -8.20 -3.40 -1.84
C VAL A 112 -8.60 -3.27 -0.37
N THR A 113 -8.39 -2.09 0.21
CA THR A 113 -8.60 -1.83 1.63
C THR A 113 -9.98 -1.22 1.91
N PRO A 114 -10.63 -1.56 3.04
CA PRO A 114 -11.84 -0.87 3.49
C PRO A 114 -11.54 0.47 4.20
N HIS A 115 -10.26 0.86 4.33
CA HIS A 115 -9.88 2.06 5.07
C HIS A 115 -10.38 3.34 4.36
N PRO A 116 -11.29 4.13 4.98
CA PRO A 116 -11.97 5.22 4.28
C PRO A 116 -11.03 6.31 3.78
N LEU A 117 -9.97 6.63 4.55
CA LEU A 117 -8.98 7.62 4.10
C LEU A 117 -8.17 7.15 2.90
N VAL A 118 -7.84 5.85 2.83
CA VAL A 118 -7.09 5.31 1.69
C VAL A 118 -8.00 5.26 0.48
N ALA A 119 -9.25 4.83 0.67
CA ALA A 119 -10.23 4.83 -0.41
C ALA A 119 -10.47 6.23 -0.98
N ALA A 120 -10.63 7.25 -0.13
CA ALA A 120 -10.78 8.63 -0.57
C ALA A 120 -9.52 9.16 -1.26
N LEU A 121 -8.33 8.84 -0.74
CA LEU A 121 -7.04 9.22 -1.31
C LEU A 121 -6.86 8.64 -2.72
N THR A 122 -7.00 7.33 -2.86
CA THR A 122 -6.79 6.66 -4.16
C THR A 122 -7.89 7.00 -5.15
N ALA A 123 -9.13 7.26 -4.71
CA ALA A 123 -10.18 7.77 -5.58
C ALA A 123 -9.83 9.14 -6.19
N ARG A 124 -9.22 10.04 -5.41
CA ARG A 124 -8.76 11.36 -5.92
C ARG A 124 -7.53 11.27 -6.80
N LEU A 125 -6.65 10.31 -6.53
CA LEU A 125 -5.47 10.05 -7.35
C LEU A 125 -5.84 9.39 -8.69
N GLY A 126 -6.85 8.51 -8.70
CA GLY A 126 -7.24 7.71 -9.85
C GLY A 126 -6.35 6.48 -10.08
N HIS A 127 -5.50 6.13 -9.11
CA HIS A 127 -4.62 4.96 -9.16
C HIS A 127 -4.29 4.43 -7.76
N ALA A 128 -3.73 3.21 -7.71
CA ALA A 128 -3.18 2.63 -6.49
C ALA A 128 -1.87 3.31 -6.06
N ILE A 129 -1.51 3.20 -4.78
CA ILE A 129 -0.26 3.73 -4.24
C ILE A 129 0.61 2.59 -3.69
N VAL A 130 1.93 2.82 -3.62
CA VAL A 130 2.82 1.93 -2.87
C VAL A 130 2.41 1.94 -1.39
N SER A 131 2.53 0.79 -0.73
CA SER A 131 2.26 0.61 0.68
C SER A 131 3.26 -0.33 1.32
N THR A 132 3.89 0.14 2.38
CA THR A 132 4.72 -0.67 3.28
C THR A 132 4.52 -0.20 4.71
N SER A 133 4.82 -1.02 5.72
CA SER A 133 4.60 -0.64 7.11
C SER A 133 5.42 0.59 7.52
N CYS A 134 4.84 1.43 8.37
CA CYS A 134 5.48 2.65 8.87
C CYS A 134 6.32 2.35 10.12
N ASN A 135 7.53 1.86 9.89
CA ASN A 135 8.55 1.58 10.90
C ASN A 135 9.94 1.47 10.27
N PRO A 136 11.01 1.84 10.98
CA PRO A 136 12.35 1.38 10.66
C PRO A 136 12.43 -0.15 10.68
N SER A 137 13.41 -0.72 9.98
CA SER A 137 13.65 -2.18 10.02
C SER A 137 13.73 -2.69 11.45
N ASP A 138 13.15 -3.87 11.66
CA ASP A 138 13.19 -4.63 12.92
C ASP A 138 12.53 -3.95 14.14
N LEU A 139 11.89 -2.79 13.96
CA LEU A 139 11.05 -2.16 14.98
C LEU A 139 9.56 -2.47 14.76
N PRO A 140 8.72 -2.43 15.81
CA PRO A 140 7.27 -2.59 15.67
C PRO A 140 6.66 -1.57 14.71
N GLU A 141 5.59 -1.95 14.01
CA GLU A 141 4.85 -1.04 13.15
C GLU A 141 4.19 0.08 13.96
N ALA A 142 4.23 1.32 13.46
CA ALA A 142 3.45 2.40 14.04
C ALA A 142 1.94 2.09 13.92
N ARG A 143 1.20 2.30 15.00
CA ARG A 143 -0.27 2.20 15.06
C ARG A 143 -0.93 3.57 15.25
N THR A 144 -0.16 4.57 15.65
CA THR A 144 -0.63 5.94 15.87
C THR A 144 0.19 6.96 15.09
N LEU A 145 -0.41 8.13 14.84
CA LEU A 145 0.29 9.27 14.24
C LEU A 145 1.53 9.67 15.05
N ALA A 146 1.44 9.63 16.39
CA ALA A 146 2.54 9.96 17.27
C ALA A 146 3.73 9.00 17.06
N GLN A 147 3.48 7.70 16.94
CA GLN A 147 4.52 6.71 16.64
C GLN A 147 5.11 6.92 15.24
N ALA A 148 4.28 7.16 14.23
CA ALA A 148 4.74 7.42 12.87
C ALA A 148 5.67 8.66 12.82
N ARG A 149 5.30 9.73 13.52
CA ARG A 149 6.13 10.95 13.65
C ARG A 149 7.40 10.70 14.44
N ALA A 150 7.35 9.94 15.53
CA ALA A 150 8.52 9.59 16.31
C ALA A 150 9.53 8.78 15.47
N TYR A 151 9.04 7.92 14.57
CA TYR A 151 9.90 7.17 13.67
C TYR A 151 10.46 8.03 12.55
N PHE A 152 9.64 8.75 11.80
CA PHE A 152 10.11 9.35 10.55
C PHE A 152 10.30 10.87 10.60
N GLY A 153 9.70 11.60 11.53
CA GLY A 153 9.83 13.05 11.64
C GLY A 153 9.67 13.73 10.27
N ASP A 154 10.64 14.56 9.90
CA ASP A 154 10.69 15.28 8.63
C ASP A 154 11.29 14.46 7.47
N ARG A 155 11.55 13.16 7.67
CA ARG A 155 12.06 12.27 6.62
C ARG A 155 10.98 11.83 5.62
N VAL A 156 9.71 12.05 5.95
CA VAL A 156 8.55 11.91 5.05
C VAL A 156 7.92 13.28 4.83
N ASP A 157 7.30 13.50 3.67
CA ASP A 157 6.88 14.84 3.25
C ASP A 157 5.54 15.25 3.84
N ALA A 158 4.67 14.28 4.14
CA ALA A 158 3.39 14.52 4.78
C ALA A 158 2.91 13.35 5.62
N TYR A 159 2.00 13.67 6.54
CA TYR A 159 1.24 12.70 7.32
C TYR A 159 -0.24 12.96 7.07
N LEU A 160 -0.99 11.94 6.66
CA LEU A 160 -2.44 11.99 6.60
C LEU A 160 -3.02 11.63 7.98
N PRO A 161 -3.53 12.59 8.76
CA PRO A 161 -4.00 12.31 10.11
C PRO A 161 -5.24 11.42 10.08
N GLY A 162 -5.26 10.41 10.93
CA GLY A 162 -6.39 9.50 11.09
C GLY A 162 -6.06 8.39 12.07
N GLU A 163 -6.98 7.45 12.23
CA GLU A 163 -6.82 6.29 13.11
C GLU A 163 -6.88 5.01 12.29
N THR A 164 -6.21 3.97 12.78
CA THR A 164 -6.37 2.63 12.21
C THR A 164 -7.77 2.09 12.48
N LEU A 165 -8.20 1.06 11.77
CA LEU A 165 -9.49 0.38 12.03
C LEU A 165 -9.47 -0.57 13.24
N GLY A 166 -8.36 -0.60 14.00
CA GLY A 166 -8.25 -1.38 15.24
C GLY A 166 -7.97 -2.87 15.04
N LEU A 167 -7.52 -3.29 13.85
CA LEU A 167 -7.13 -4.69 13.64
C LEU A 167 -5.83 -5.03 14.39
N ASP A 168 -5.82 -6.18 15.05
CA ASP A 168 -4.67 -6.63 15.85
C ASP A 168 -3.46 -6.99 14.98
N ARG A 169 -3.69 -7.46 13.76
CA ARG A 169 -2.65 -7.97 12.86
C ARG A 169 -2.70 -7.30 11.49
N PRO A 170 -1.55 -7.08 10.83
CA PRO A 170 -1.55 -6.60 9.45
C PRO A 170 -2.15 -7.64 8.49
N SER A 171 -2.33 -7.26 7.22
CA SER A 171 -3.08 -8.06 6.24
C SER A 171 -2.57 -9.49 6.06
N ARG A 172 -3.50 -10.43 5.84
CA ARG A 172 -3.11 -11.76 5.35
C ARG A 172 -2.55 -11.66 3.95
N ILE A 173 -1.57 -12.50 3.59
CA ILE A 173 -1.00 -12.54 2.25
C ILE A 173 -1.31 -13.89 1.62
N MET A 174 -1.97 -13.86 0.46
CA MET A 174 -2.41 -15.04 -0.28
C MET A 174 -1.82 -15.05 -1.69
N ASP A 175 -1.40 -16.21 -2.16
CA ASP A 175 -0.88 -16.40 -3.52
C ASP A 175 -2.01 -16.85 -4.46
N SER A 176 -2.25 -16.12 -5.55
CA SER A 176 -3.39 -16.37 -6.44
C SER A 176 -3.25 -17.64 -7.29
N VAL A 177 -2.03 -18.13 -7.49
CA VAL A 177 -1.74 -19.30 -8.34
C VAL A 177 -1.89 -20.59 -7.54
N SER A 178 -1.30 -20.62 -6.34
CA SER A 178 -1.26 -21.80 -5.48
C SER A 178 -2.39 -21.85 -4.44
N GLY A 179 -3.09 -20.74 -4.20
CA GLY A 179 -4.09 -20.61 -3.14
C GLY A 179 -3.52 -20.63 -1.73
N ARG A 180 -2.18 -20.58 -1.58
CA ARG A 180 -1.51 -20.68 -0.27
C ARG A 180 -1.56 -19.36 0.48
N THR A 181 -1.79 -19.45 1.78
CA THR A 181 -1.60 -18.34 2.72
C THR A 181 -0.12 -18.29 3.12
N LEU A 182 0.54 -17.18 2.80
CA LEU A 182 1.94 -16.92 3.16
C LEU A 182 2.07 -16.25 4.54
N ARG A 183 1.00 -15.58 4.99
CA ARG A 183 0.88 -14.94 6.30
C ARG A 183 -0.58 -14.72 6.68
#